data_AF-A0AAE0JJR6-F1
#
_entry.id   AF-A0AAE0JJR6-F1
#
_cell.length_a   1.000
_cell.length_b   1.000
_cell.length_c   1.000
_cell.angle_alpha   90.00
_cell.angle_beta   90.00
_cell.angle_gamma   90.00
#
_symmetry.space_group_name_H-M   'P 1'
#
loop_
_entity.id
_entity.type
_entity.pdbx_description
1 polymer ?
#
loop_
_entity_poly.entity_id
_entity_poly.type
_entity_poly.pdbx_seq_one_letter_code
_entity_poly.pdbx_strand_id
1 'polypeptide(L)' 'GQILDKIVIDISKKDFIIGLLYIAVSRIRTLEGIIFNESFEIYILRIRNTMIYTYKAIDICKRIP' A
#
# COMPACT_ATOMS: atom_id res chain seq x y z
N GLY A 1 6.19 -12.70 1.76
CA GLY A 1 5.08 -11.73 1.85
C GLY A 1 3.86 -12.37 1.25
N GLN A 2 2.68 -12.19 1.84
CA GLN A 2 1.43 -12.74 1.30
C GLN A 2 0.81 -11.79 0.27
N ILE A 3 0.28 -12.35 -0.81
CA ILE A 3 -0.59 -11.65 -1.77
C ILE A 3 -2.03 -11.91 -1.31
N LEU A 4 -2.84 -10.87 -1.26
CA LEU A 4 -4.24 -10.95 -0.84
C LEU A 4 -5.15 -10.64 -2.02
N ASP A 5 -6.22 -11.41 -2.18
CA ASP A 5 -7.22 -11.19 -3.25
C ASP A 5 -8.22 -10.09 -2.87
N LYS A 6 -8.55 -9.96 -1.57
CA LYS A 6 -9.44 -8.93 -1.02
C LYS A 6 -8.98 -8.49 0.37
N ILE A 7 -9.07 -7.19 0.66
CA ILE A 7 -8.73 -6.62 1.98
C ILE A 7 -9.48 -5.31 2.20
N VAL A 8 -9.88 -5.12 3.46
CA VAL A 8 -10.36 -3.85 3.97
C VAL A 8 -9.21 -3.16 4.70
N ILE A 9 -8.85 -1.95 4.28
CA ILE A 9 -7.79 -1.15 4.90
C ILE A 9 -8.43 -0.06 5.74
N ASP A 10 -8.17 -0.11 7.05
CA ASP A 10 -8.55 0.96 7.98
C ASP A 10 -7.52 2.09 7.95
N ILE A 11 -7.81 3.15 7.19
CA ILE A 11 -6.94 4.34 7.05
C ILE A 11 -7.31 5.46 8.03
N SER A 12 -8.35 5.29 8.86
CA SER A 12 -8.80 6.28 9.85
C SER A 12 -7.79 6.47 10.99
N LYS A 13 -6.91 5.49 11.21
CA LYS A 13 -5.89 5.54 12.25
C LYS A 13 -4.72 6.41 11.84
N LYS A 14 -4.41 7.38 12.70
CA LYS A 14 -3.29 8.34 12.58
C LYS A 14 -1.91 7.67 12.44
N ASP A 15 -1.79 6.39 12.81
CA ASP A 15 -0.56 5.60 12.71
C ASP A 15 -0.28 5.04 11.30
N PHE A 16 -1.12 5.34 10.30
CA PHE A 16 -0.83 5.00 8.91
C PHE A 16 0.31 5.87 8.35
N ILE A 17 1.53 5.56 8.78
CA ILE A 17 2.77 6.07 8.18
C ILE A 17 2.73 5.70 6.69
N ILE A 18 2.97 6.67 5.81
CA ILE A 18 2.84 6.55 4.35
C ILE A 18 3.47 5.27 3.77
N GLY A 19 4.57 4.79 4.36
CA GLY A 19 5.22 3.53 3.98
C GLY A 19 4.36 2.27 4.19
N LEU A 20 3.58 2.21 5.28
CA LEU A 20 2.66 1.11 5.58
C LEU A 20 1.48 1.10 4.61
N LEU A 21 0.97 2.29 4.23
CA LEU A 21 -0.09 2.43 3.24
C LEU A 21 0.32 1.87 1.88
N TYR A 22 1.53 2.21 1.44
CA TYR A 22 2.10 1.66 0.22
C TYR A 22 2.19 0.13 0.27
N ILE A 23 2.67 -0.43 1.40
CA ILE A 23 2.78 -1.88 1.55
C ILE A 23 1.39 -2.52 1.48
N ALA A 24 0.38 -1.99 2.17
CA ALA A 24 -0.97 -2.55 2.16
C ALA A 24 -1.57 -2.56 0.74
N VAL A 25 -1.48 -1.44 0.02
CA VAL A 25 -1.99 -1.31 -1.36
C VAL A 25 -1.24 -2.23 -2.33
N SER A 26 0.09 -2.36 -2.19
CA SER A 26 0.92 -3.17 -3.09
C SER A 26 0.70 -4.68 -2.94
N ARG A 27 0.05 -5.15 -1.87
CA ARG A 27 -0.19 -6.58 -1.63
C ARG A 27 -1.38 -7.14 -2.41
N ILE A 28 -2.14 -6.29 -3.10
CA ILE A 28 -3.31 -6.67 -3.88
C ILE A 28 -3.00 -6.58 -5.37
N ARG A 29 -3.61 -7.47 -6.14
CA ARG A 29 -3.44 -7.55 -7.60
C ARG A 29 -4.37 -6.62 -8.37
N THR A 30 -5.58 -6.39 -7.88
CA THR A 30 -6.62 -5.60 -8.56
C THR A 30 -7.20 -4.52 -7.65
N LEU A 31 -7.54 -3.36 -8.21
CA LEU A 31 -8.13 -2.26 -7.43
C LEU A 31 -9.49 -2.65 -6.82
N GLU A 32 -10.25 -3.53 -7.48
CA GLU A 32 -11.52 -4.07 -7.00
C GLU A 32 -11.38 -4.90 -5.71
N GLY A 33 -10.17 -5.38 -5.40
CA GLY A 33 -9.88 -6.12 -4.17
C GLY A 33 -9.63 -5.21 -2.95
N ILE A 34 -9.62 -3.89 -3.12
CA ILE A 34 -9.34 -2.91 -2.05
C ILE A 34 -10.62 -2.20 -1.66
N ILE A 35 -10.93 -2.20 -0.36
CA ILE A 35 -11.92 -1.31 0.24
C ILE A 35 -11.22 -0.47 1.31
N PHE A 36 -11.37 0.85 1.23
CA PHE A 36 -10.96 1.77 2.28
C PHE A 36 -12.17 2.10 3.15
N ASN A 37 -11.99 2.15 4.46
CA ASN A 37 -13.06 2.55 5.39
C ASN A 37 -13.33 4.06 5.41
N GLU A 38 -12.44 4.87 4.82
CA GLU A 38 -12.60 6.30 4.60
C GLU A 38 -12.21 6.68 3.16
N SER A 39 -12.47 7.92 2.78
CA SER A 39 -12.05 8.48 1.50
C SER A 39 -10.54 8.39 1.33
N PHE A 40 -10.11 7.67 0.28
CA PHE A 40 -8.69 7.53 -0.04
C PHE A 40 -8.23 8.60 -1.02
N GLU A 41 -7.30 9.44 -0.59
CA GLU A 41 -6.73 10.50 -1.41
C GLU A 41 -5.40 10.05 -2.04
N ILE A 42 -5.40 9.74 -3.34
CA ILE A 42 -4.27 9.11 -4.03
C ILE A 42 -2.97 9.94 -3.98
N TYR A 43 -3.06 11.26 -3.82
CA TYR A 43 -1.88 12.12 -3.73
C TYR A 43 -1.04 11.86 -2.48
N ILE A 44 -1.60 11.23 -1.44
CA ILE A 44 -0.87 10.83 -0.23
C ILE A 44 0.28 9.88 -0.60
N LEU A 45 0.10 9.05 -1.64
CA LEU A 45 1.15 8.17 -2.17
C LEU A 45 2.17 8.90 -3.06
N ARG A 46 1.89 10.13 -3.51
CA ARG A 46 2.80 10.94 -4.34
C ARG A 46 3.83 11.71 -3.51
N ILE A 47 3.70 11.72 -2.19
CA ILE A 47 4.67 12.36 -1.29
C ILE A 47 6.03 11.69 -1.54
N ARG A 48 7.06 12.50 -1.87
CA ARG A 48 8.45 12.05 -2.03
C ARG A 48 8.99 11.62 -0.67
N ASN A 49 8.63 10.40 -0.28
CA ASN A 49 9.11 9.79 0.95
C ASN A 49 10.10 8.70 0.56
N THR A 50 11.36 8.85 0.99
CA THR A 50 12.47 7.92 0.75
C THR A 50 12.08 6.49 1.12
N MET A 51 11.23 6.31 2.14
CA MET A 51 10.71 5.02 2.57
C MET A 51 9.86 4.31 1.50
N ILE A 52 9.05 5.04 0.73
CA ILE A 52 8.24 4.44 -0.35
C ILE A 52 9.15 3.87 -1.43
N TYR A 53 10.24 4.57 -1.78
CA TYR A 53 11.21 4.09 -2.76
C TYR A 53 11.91 2.81 -2.28
N THR A 54 12.33 2.77 -1.01
CA THR A 54 12.91 1.57 -0.39
C THR A 54 11.92 0.40 -0.41
N TYR A 55 10.68 0.61 0.03
CA TYR A 55 9.66 -0.44 0.04
C TYR A 55 9.30 -0.89 -1.37
N LYS A 56 9.27 0.00 -2.35
CA LYS A 56 9.06 -0.31 -3.77
C LYS A 56 10.18 -1.17 -4.32
N ALA A 57 11.44 -0.82 -4.05
CA ALA A 57 12.59 -1.62 -4.47
C ALA A 57 12.54 -3.03 -3.86
N ILE A 58 12.25 -3.14 -2.56
CA ILE A 58 12.08 -4.44 -1.87
C ILE A 58 10.94 -5.24 -2.49
N ASP A 59 9.81 -4.61 -2.79
CA ASP A 59 8.64 -5.28 -3.35
C ASP A 59 8.89 -5.77 -4.78
N ILE A 60 9.58 -4.98 -5.61
CA ILE A 60 10.01 -5.39 -6.95
C ILE A 60 10.94 -6.60 -6.87
N CYS A 61 11.97 -6.56 -6.01
CA CYS A 61 12.90 -7.69 -5.84
C CYS A 61 12.20 -8.97 -5.36
N LYS A 62 11.08 -8.87 -4.62
CA LYS A 62 10.31 -10.02 -4.12
C LYS A 62 9.22 -10.51 -5.09
N ARG A 63 8.89 -9.75 -6.14
CA ARG A 63 7.92 -10.14 -7.18
C ARG A 63 8.56 -10.86 -8.37
N ILE A 64 9.87 -10.72 -8.54
CA ILE A 64 10.62 -11.46 -9.56
C ILE A 64 10.80 -12.90 -9.02
N PRO A 65 10.31 -13.94 -9.73
CA PRO A 65 10.47 -15.33 -9.32
C PRO A 65 11.92 -15.79 -9.33
#